data_AF-A0A3A8T875-F1
#
_entry.id   AF-A0A3A8T875-F1
#
_cell.length_a   1.000
_cell.length_b   1.000
_cell.length_c   1.000
_cell.angle_alpha   90.00
_cell.angle_beta   90.00
_cell.angle_gamma   90.00
#
_symmetry.space_group_name_H-M   'P 1'
#
loop_
_entity.id
_entity.type
_entity.pdbx_description
1 polymer ?
#
loop_
_entity_poly.entity_id
_entity_poly.type
_entity_poly.pdbx_seq_one_letter_code
_entity_poly.pdbx_strand_id
1 'polypeptide(L)'
;MRVADVWSSREVWLLALSDFLGGTLQFVEGSERLGNDAAGATLTEARSSPCPGVMVERVVELQVTQVESGDVEVWALVFFFVDKKRVAPAGQCFLTLQWENGCWRSRRWEADVHDEWTGLEALD
;
A
#
# COMPACT_ATOMS: atom_id res chain seq x y z
N MET A 1 1.43 -16.44 -16.19
CA MET A 1 2.40 -16.34 -15.08
C MET A 1 1.60 -16.43 -13.80
N ARG A 2 2.02 -17.23 -12.79
CA ARG A 2 1.21 -17.35 -11.57
C ARG A 2 1.55 -16.22 -10.61
N VAL A 3 0.60 -15.83 -9.75
CA VAL A 3 0.83 -14.76 -8.75
C VAL A 3 2.03 -15.04 -7.86
N ALA A 4 2.23 -16.30 -7.44
CA ALA A 4 3.39 -16.71 -6.66
C ALA A 4 4.74 -16.42 -7.37
N ASP A 5 4.79 -16.60 -8.70
CA ASP A 5 6.00 -16.30 -9.48
C ASP A 5 6.27 -14.79 -9.48
N VAL A 6 5.22 -13.97 -9.55
CA VAL A 6 5.33 -12.51 -9.55
C VAL A 6 5.70 -11.98 -8.17
N TRP A 7 5.12 -12.56 -7.11
CA TRP A 7 5.39 -12.18 -5.71
C TRP A 7 6.86 -12.34 -5.31
N SER A 8 7.61 -13.18 -6.01
CA SER A 8 9.08 -13.27 -5.85
C SER A 8 9.79 -11.93 -6.11
N SER A 9 9.18 -11.04 -6.90
CA SER A 9 9.71 -9.70 -7.23
C SER A 9 9.32 -8.61 -6.22
N ARG A 10 8.65 -8.97 -5.11
CA ARG A 10 8.12 -7.98 -4.15
C ARG A 10 9.17 -7.05 -3.54
N GLU A 11 10.40 -7.51 -3.40
CA GLU A 11 11.50 -6.67 -2.91
C GLU A 11 11.79 -5.50 -3.86
N VAL A 12 11.69 -5.73 -5.19
CA VAL A 12 11.86 -4.68 -6.20
C VAL A 12 10.76 -3.63 -6.07
N TRP A 13 9.52 -4.09 -5.91
CA TRP A 13 8.37 -3.18 -5.73
C TRP A 13 8.46 -2.39 -4.44
N LEU A 14 8.85 -3.03 -3.34
CA LEU A 14 9.02 -2.39 -2.04
C LEU A 14 10.07 -1.29 -2.09
N LEU A 15 11.25 -1.58 -2.67
CA LEU A 15 12.32 -0.59 -2.81
C LEU A 15 11.86 0.59 -3.66
N ALA A 16 11.26 0.32 -4.82
CA ALA A 16 10.77 1.37 -5.70
C ALA A 16 9.59 2.15 -5.07
N LEU A 17 8.76 1.52 -4.24
CA LEU A 17 7.65 2.16 -3.54
C LEU A 17 8.15 3.07 -2.43
N SER A 18 9.19 2.61 -1.71
CA SER A 18 9.89 3.38 -0.70
C SER A 18 10.47 4.67 -1.31
N ASP A 19 11.16 4.54 -2.45
CA ASP A 19 11.67 5.68 -3.20
C ASP A 19 10.54 6.62 -3.66
N PHE A 20 9.45 6.07 -4.19
CA PHE A 20 8.29 6.85 -4.66
C PHE A 20 7.63 7.66 -3.53
N LEU A 21 7.47 7.06 -2.35
CA LEU A 21 6.89 7.73 -1.17
C LEU A 21 7.92 8.59 -0.42
N GLY A 22 9.18 8.53 -0.80
CA GLY A 22 10.28 9.27 -0.18
C GLY A 22 10.55 8.81 1.25
N GLY A 23 10.47 7.50 1.50
CA GLY A 23 10.41 6.93 2.83
C GLY A 23 10.70 5.43 2.85
N THR A 24 11.31 4.89 3.90
CA THR A 24 11.65 3.45 3.96
C THR A 24 10.46 2.66 4.49
N LEU A 25 9.76 1.94 3.62
CA LEU A 25 8.71 1.01 4.01
C LEU A 25 9.30 -0.30 4.52
N GLN A 26 8.63 -0.90 5.50
CA GLN A 26 8.98 -2.21 6.06
C GLN A 26 7.76 -3.12 6.06
N PHE A 27 7.96 -4.41 5.80
CA PHE A 27 6.91 -5.41 5.96
C PHE A 27 6.48 -5.53 7.42
N VAL A 28 5.17 -5.59 7.64
CA VAL A 28 4.62 -6.02 8.93
C VAL A 28 4.71 -7.53 8.99
N GLU A 29 5.44 -8.05 9.98
CA GLU A 29 5.62 -9.49 10.17
C GLU A 29 4.25 -10.19 10.32
N GLY A 30 4.07 -11.30 9.59
CA GLY A 30 2.82 -12.06 9.60
C GLY A 30 1.66 -11.47 8.79
N SER A 31 1.85 -10.33 8.11
CA SER A 31 0.81 -9.72 7.27
C SER A 31 0.68 -10.34 5.87
N GLU A 32 1.67 -11.12 5.42
CA GLU A 32 1.67 -11.71 4.09
C GLU A 32 0.50 -12.70 3.91
N ARG A 33 -0.21 -12.55 2.80
CA ARG A 33 -1.31 -13.42 2.36
C ARG A 33 -0.97 -13.94 0.98
N LEU A 34 -0.98 -15.25 0.79
CA LEU A 34 -0.65 -15.91 -0.48
C LEU A 34 -1.79 -16.85 -0.88
N GLY A 35 -2.46 -16.51 -1.98
CA GLY A 35 -3.45 -17.33 -2.65
C GLY A 35 -3.00 -17.73 -4.06
N ASN A 36 -3.86 -18.47 -4.77
CA ASN A 36 -3.59 -18.91 -6.13
C ASN A 36 -3.60 -17.73 -7.12
N ASP A 37 -4.59 -16.84 -6.97
CA ASP A 37 -4.87 -15.75 -7.92
C ASP A 37 -4.65 -14.36 -7.30
N ALA A 38 -4.29 -14.30 -6.01
CA ALA A 38 -4.01 -13.06 -5.31
C ALA A 38 -2.94 -13.24 -4.23
N ALA A 39 -2.14 -12.22 -4.00
CA ALA A 39 -1.18 -12.12 -2.92
C ALA A 39 -1.18 -10.70 -2.37
N GLY A 40 -0.82 -10.53 -1.11
CA GLY A 40 -0.72 -9.21 -0.52
C GLY A 40 0.07 -9.19 0.78
N ALA A 41 0.41 -7.99 1.22
CA ALA A 41 1.09 -7.75 2.49
C ALA A 41 0.91 -6.31 2.93
N THR A 42 0.94 -6.11 4.24
CA THR A 42 0.93 -4.79 4.83
C THR A 42 2.36 -4.29 5.03
N LEU A 43 2.60 -3.06 4.62
CA LEU A 43 3.85 -2.33 4.79
C LEU A 43 3.60 -1.11 5.69
N THR A 44 4.57 -0.73 6.49
CA THR A 44 4.49 0.46 7.33
C THR A 44 5.73 1.32 7.22
N GLU A 45 5.53 2.61 7.41
CA GLU A 45 6.59 3.58 7.63
C GLU A 45 6.11 4.57 8.70
N ALA A 46 6.99 4.87 9.65
CA ALA A 46 6.84 6.01 10.54
C ALA A 46 7.96 7.02 10.28
N ARG A 47 7.59 8.25 9.92
CA ARG A 47 8.56 9.34 9.70
C ARG A 47 8.19 10.55 10.54
N SER A 48 9.19 11.11 11.23
CA SER A 48 9.02 12.43 11.85
C SER A 48 8.83 13.49 10.75
N SER A 49 7.77 14.28 10.86
CA SER A 49 7.53 15.39 9.93
C SER A 49 8.67 16.41 10.04
N PRO A 50 8.99 17.15 8.97
CA PRO A 50 9.83 18.35 9.07
C PRO A 50 9.23 19.42 10.01
N CYS A 51 7.93 19.35 10.32
CA CYS A 51 7.29 20.17 11.34
C CYS A 51 7.51 19.56 12.73
N PRO A 52 8.14 20.28 13.68
CA PRO A 52 8.34 19.80 15.05
C PRO A 52 7.01 19.42 15.69
N GLY A 53 6.93 18.19 16.21
CA GLY A 53 5.76 17.70 16.97
C GLY A 53 4.67 17.04 16.14
N VAL A 54 4.80 16.97 14.80
CA VAL A 54 3.86 16.23 13.95
C VAL A 54 4.50 14.93 13.48
N MET A 55 3.82 13.80 13.68
CA MET A 55 4.23 12.51 13.16
C MET A 55 3.40 12.16 11.93
N VAL A 56 4.07 11.79 10.83
CA VAL A 56 3.40 11.28 9.63
C VAL A 56 3.76 9.83 9.46
N GLU A 57 2.73 8.99 9.45
CA GLU A 57 2.87 7.55 9.27
C GLU A 57 2.10 7.11 8.04
N ARG A 58 2.55 6.02 7.44
CA ARG A 58 1.93 5.41 6.28
C ARG A 58 1.74 3.94 6.55
N VAL A 59 0.54 3.47 6.30
CA VAL A 59 0.25 2.05 6.16
C VAL A 59 -0.03 1.83 4.68
N VAL A 60 0.57 0.80 4.11
CA VAL A 60 0.38 0.46 2.70
C VAL A 60 -0.04 -0.99 2.60
N GLU A 61 -1.17 -1.24 1.95
CA GLU A 61 -1.50 -2.61 1.54
C GLU A 61 -0.97 -2.81 0.12
N LEU A 62 0.03 -3.69 -0.01
CA LEU A 62 0.52 -4.16 -1.29
C LEU A 62 -0.36 -5.32 -1.76
N GLN A 63 -0.87 -5.25 -2.97
CA GLN A 63 -1.76 -6.26 -3.56
C GLN A 63 -1.25 -6.67 -4.92
N VAL A 64 -1.29 -7.97 -5.19
CA VAL A 64 -0.98 -8.57 -6.49
C VAL A 64 -2.13 -9.47 -6.86
N THR A 65 -2.75 -9.23 -8.00
CA THR A 65 -3.92 -9.99 -8.43
C THR A 65 -3.76 -10.40 -9.87
N GLN A 66 -4.10 -11.65 -10.19
CA GLN A 66 -4.24 -12.09 -11.57
C GLN A 66 -5.63 -11.70 -12.06
N VAL A 67 -5.69 -10.90 -13.13
CA VAL A 67 -6.94 -10.48 -13.76
C VAL A 67 -7.40 -11.51 -14.79
N GLU A 68 -8.65 -11.43 -15.24
CA GLU A 68 -9.26 -12.39 -16.17
C GLU A 68 -8.52 -12.55 -17.50
N SER A 69 -7.77 -11.51 -17.95
CA SER A 69 -6.91 -11.59 -19.14
C SER A 69 -5.71 -12.52 -18.95
N GLY A 70 -5.45 -12.97 -17.72
CA GLY A 70 -4.27 -13.73 -17.32
C GLY A 70 -3.07 -12.85 -16.96
N ASP A 71 -3.18 -11.53 -17.12
CA ASP A 71 -2.18 -10.56 -16.69
C ASP A 71 -2.17 -10.44 -15.17
N VAL A 72 -1.03 -10.01 -14.64
CA VAL A 72 -0.87 -9.77 -13.20
C VAL A 72 -0.75 -8.28 -12.97
N GLU A 73 -1.63 -7.75 -12.15
CA GLU A 73 -1.59 -6.37 -11.72
C GLU A 73 -1.02 -6.27 -10.32
N VAL A 74 -0.26 -5.20 -10.08
CA VAL A 74 0.36 -4.92 -8.78
C VAL A 74 -0.07 -3.52 -8.35
N TRP A 75 -0.68 -3.46 -7.18
CA TRP A 75 -1.32 -2.29 -6.60
C TRP A 75 -0.76 -2.01 -5.21
N ALA A 76 -0.72 -0.74 -4.83
CA ALA A 76 -0.44 -0.32 -3.47
C ALA A 76 -1.51 0.68 -3.02
N LEU A 77 -2.19 0.37 -1.91
CA LEU A 77 -3.21 1.20 -1.29
C LEU A 77 -2.56 1.93 -0.13
N VAL A 78 -2.37 3.24 -0.27
CA VAL A 78 -1.62 4.04 0.71
C VAL A 78 -2.58 4.78 1.63
N PHE A 79 -2.52 4.46 2.91
CA PHE A 79 -3.23 5.13 4.00
C PHE A 79 -2.27 6.07 4.71
N PHE A 80 -2.67 7.34 4.85
CA PHE A 80 -1.87 8.35 5.52
C PHE A 80 -2.40 8.61 6.91
N PHE A 81 -1.49 8.73 7.88
CA PHE A 81 -1.82 9.06 9.26
C PHE A 81 -1.04 10.27 9.71
N VAL A 82 -1.71 11.20 10.36
CA VAL A 82 -1.11 12.36 11.02
C VAL A 82 -1.45 12.27 12.49
N ASP A 83 -0.42 12.19 13.34
CA ASP A 83 -0.55 11.98 14.78
C ASP A 83 -1.53 10.84 15.08
N LYS A 84 -1.25 9.67 14.47
CA LYS A 84 -2.01 8.42 14.61
C LYS A 84 -3.44 8.44 14.04
N LYS A 85 -3.91 9.54 13.44
CA LYS A 85 -5.25 9.61 12.83
C LYS A 85 -5.19 9.53 11.32
N ARG A 86 -6.04 8.69 10.71
CA ARG A 86 -6.12 8.56 9.26
C ARG A 86 -6.57 9.88 8.64
N VAL A 87 -5.89 10.32 7.59
CA VAL A 87 -6.21 11.53 6.83
C VAL A 87 -6.37 11.20 5.35
N ALA A 88 -7.43 11.73 4.75
CA ALA A 88 -7.75 11.60 3.34
C ALA A 88 -8.65 12.78 2.91
N PRO A 89 -8.79 13.05 1.60
CA PRO A 89 -9.81 13.95 1.10
C PRO A 89 -11.23 13.53 1.55
N ALA A 90 -12.17 14.47 1.56
CA ALA A 90 -13.53 14.20 2.00
C ALA A 90 -14.17 13.06 1.20
N GLY A 91 -14.70 12.06 1.92
CA GLY A 91 -15.32 10.87 1.33
C GLY A 91 -14.33 9.87 0.73
N GLN A 92 -13.02 10.03 0.93
CA GLN A 92 -11.98 9.11 0.47
C GLN A 92 -11.31 8.40 1.66
N CYS A 93 -10.59 7.32 1.39
CA CYS A 93 -9.94 6.49 2.39
C CYS A 93 -8.43 6.32 2.13
N PHE A 94 -8.05 6.01 0.89
CA PHE A 94 -6.65 5.74 0.53
C PHE A 94 -6.30 6.25 -0.87
N LEU A 95 -5.01 6.41 -1.13
CA LEU A 95 -4.47 6.70 -2.46
C LEU A 95 -4.06 5.40 -3.14
N THR A 96 -4.54 5.15 -4.36
CA THR A 96 -4.14 4.00 -5.16
C THR A 96 -2.92 4.31 -6.01
N LEU A 97 -1.95 3.40 -5.97
CA LEU A 97 -0.78 3.37 -6.83
C LEU A 97 -0.76 2.07 -7.62
N GLN A 98 -0.31 2.12 -8.86
CA GLN A 98 -0.17 0.94 -9.73
C GLN A 98 1.26 0.82 -10.21
N TRP A 99 1.78 -0.40 -10.24
CA TRP A 99 3.06 -0.70 -10.87
C TRP A 99 2.87 -0.85 -12.37
N GLU A 100 3.51 0.04 -13.14
CA GLU A 100 3.45 0.02 -14.60
C GLU A 100 4.83 0.27 -15.18
N ASN A 101 5.23 -0.55 -16.16
CA ASN A 101 6.47 -0.35 -16.91
C ASN A 101 7.71 -0.13 -16.02
N GLY A 102 7.78 -0.85 -14.89
CA GLY A 102 8.92 -0.78 -13.98
C GLY A 102 8.90 0.38 -12.97
N CYS A 103 7.77 1.07 -12.79
CA CYS A 103 7.65 2.17 -11.83
C CYS A 103 6.26 2.29 -11.22
N TRP A 104 6.16 2.93 -10.06
CA TRP A 104 4.88 3.27 -9.44
C TRP A 104 4.27 4.51 -10.09
N ARG A 105 2.96 4.44 -10.36
CA ARG A 105 2.16 5.54 -10.87
C ARG A 105 1.00 5.79 -9.93
N SER A 106 0.84 7.05 -9.52
CA SER A 106 -0.35 7.47 -8.79
C SER A 106 -1.57 7.42 -9.72
N ARG A 107 -2.66 6.86 -9.20
CA ARG A 107 -3.94 6.80 -9.92
C ARG A 107 -4.91 7.83 -9.35
N ARG A 108 -5.56 7.50 -8.23
CA ARG A 108 -6.57 8.38 -7.62
C ARG A 108 -6.77 8.06 -6.14
N TRP A 109 -7.46 8.95 -5.45
CA TRP A 109 -8.03 8.64 -4.14
C TRP A 109 -9.30 7.82 -4.31
N GLU A 110 -9.49 6.83 -3.45
CA GLU A 110 -10.67 5.97 -3.46
C GLU A 110 -11.30 5.87 -2.07
N ALA A 111 -12.62 5.69 -2.06
CA ALA A 111 -13.41 5.42 -0.87
C ALA A 111 -13.34 3.93 -0.52
N ASP A 112 -13.47 3.62 0.76
CA ASP A 112 -13.67 2.23 1.20
C ASP A 112 -15.16 1.86 1.07
N VAL A 113 -15.58 1.50 -0.14
CA VAL A 113 -16.99 1.24 -0.44
C VAL A 113 -17.49 -0.11 0.08
N HIS A 114 -16.57 -0.98 0.48
CA HIS A 114 -16.84 -2.34 0.95
C HIS A 114 -16.54 -2.52 2.44
N ASP A 115 -16.24 -1.42 3.15
CA ASP A 115 -15.93 -1.39 4.58
C ASP A 115 -14.76 -2.33 4.97
N GLU A 116 -13.88 -2.65 4.01
CA GLU A 116 -12.74 -3.57 4.20
C GLU A 116 -11.69 -3.02 5.17
N TRP A 117 -11.65 -1.69 5.30
CA TRP A 117 -10.70 -0.92 6.09
C TRP A 117 -11.36 -0.23 7.29
N THR A 118 -12.52 -0.73 7.69
CA THR A 118 -13.15 -0.40 8.97
C THR A 118 -12.25 -0.88 10.11
N GLY A 119 -12.00 -0.01 11.09
CA GLY A 119 -11.05 -0.27 12.19
C GLY A 119 -9.64 0.26 11.93
N LEU A 120 -9.34 0.74 10.72
CA LEU A 120 -8.06 1.37 10.36
C LEU A 120 -8.18 2.91 10.34
N GLU A 121 -9.04 3.49 11.18
CA GLU A 121 -9.22 4.94 11.30
C GLU A 121 -8.10 5.61 12.11
N ALA A 122 -7.44 4.83 12.97
CA ALA A 122 -6.33 5.27 13.78
C ALA A 122 -5.29 4.16 13.97
N LEU A 123 -4.08 4.55 14.36
CA LEU A 123 -3.02 3.64 14.79
C LEU A 123 -2.91 3.71 16.32
N ASP A 124 -2.73 2.56 16.97
CA ASP A 124 -2.47 2.49 18.42
C ASP A 124 -0.98 2.74 18.77
#